data_AF-A0A2S9E2D2-F1
#
_entry.id   AF-A0A2S9E2D2-F1
#
_cell.length_a   1.000
_cell.length_b   1.000
_cell.length_c   1.000
_cell.angle_alpha   90.00
_cell.angle_beta   90.00
_cell.angle_gamma   90.00
#
_symmetry.space_group_name_H-M   'P 1'
#
loop_
_entity.id
_entity.type
_entity.pdbx_description
1 polymer ?
#
loop_
_entity_poly.entity_id
_entity_poly.type
_entity_poly.pdbx_seq_one_letter_code
_entity_poly.pdbx_strand_id
1 'polypeptide(L)' 'MNLANRVKVSGVWWKLFSIEFQTPDGKFSTYIYALDAEHASYRLEELKLTAVVFGEVAD' A
#
# COMPACT_ATOMS: atom_id res chain seq x y z
N MET A 1 -10.69 -3.04 9.23
CA MET A 1 -9.25 -3.36 9.24
C MET A 1 -8.48 -2.40 10.16
N ASN A 2 -7.61 -2.89 11.04
CA ASN A 2 -6.77 -2.07 11.94
C ASN A 2 -5.30 -2.20 11.52
N LEU A 3 -4.81 -1.25 10.71
CA LEU A 3 -3.42 -1.23 10.23
C LEU A 3 -2.55 -0.39 11.17
N ALA A 4 -1.41 -0.92 11.56
CA ALA A 4 -0.44 -0.17 12.35
C ALA A 4 0.25 0.90 11.49
N ASN A 5 0.39 2.13 12.00
CA ASN A 5 1.07 3.23 11.28
C ASN A 5 2.54 2.94 10.94
N ARG A 6 3.15 1.95 11.60
CA ARG A 6 4.46 1.40 11.26
C ARG A 6 4.61 -0.04 11.74
N VAL A 7 5.46 -0.80 11.07
CA VAL A 7 5.83 -2.17 11.43
C VAL A 7 7.35 -2.32 11.37
N LYS A 8 7.91 -3.26 12.15
CA LYS A 8 9.35 -3.54 12.14
C LYS A 8 9.61 -4.81 11.34
N VAL A 9 10.39 -4.68 10.26
CA VAL A 9 10.78 -5.80 9.38
C VAL A 9 12.29 -5.89 9.38
N SER A 10 12.85 -7.02 9.80
CA SER A 10 14.31 -7.25 9.85
C SER A 10 15.09 -6.13 10.55
N GLY A 11 14.54 -5.61 11.66
CA GLY A 11 15.17 -4.54 12.42
C GLY A 11 14.87 -3.11 11.94
N VAL A 12 14.31 -2.94 10.73
CA VAL A 12 14.04 -1.64 10.11
C VAL A 12 12.56 -1.27 10.28
N TRP A 13 12.28 0.01 10.56
CA TRP A 13 10.91 0.51 10.65
C TRP A 13 10.37 0.89 9.27
N TRP A 14 9.26 0.25 8.91
CA TRP A 14 8.46 0.57 7.73
C TRP A 14 7.23 1.35 8.16
N LYS A 15 6.88 2.38 7.42
CA LYS A 15 5.77 3.30 7.70
C LYS A 15 4.62 3.01 6.74
N LEU A 16 3.39 3.20 7.20
CA LEU A 16 2.20 3.06 6.39
C LEU A 16 2.01 4.32 5.54
N PHE A 17 1.85 4.15 4.23
CA PHE A 17 1.54 5.19 3.26
C PHE A 17 0.19 4.89 2.61
N SER A 18 -0.68 5.90 2.53
CA SER A 18 -1.92 5.83 1.76
C SER A 18 -1.65 6.17 0.30
N ILE A 19 -2.22 5.38 -0.60
CA ILE A 19 -2.29 5.66 -2.04
C ILE A 19 -3.74 5.96 -2.36
N GLU A 20 -3.98 7.07 -3.04
CA GLU A 20 -5.29 7.41 -3.59
C GLU A 20 -5.25 7.29 -5.11
N PHE A 21 -6.33 6.78 -5.70
CA PHE A 21 -6.46 6.67 -7.15
C PHE A 21 -7.91 6.86 -7.59
N GLN A 22 -8.08 7.38 -8.80
CA GLN A 22 -9.38 7.63 -9.40
C GLN A 22 -9.67 6.58 -10.47
N THR A 23 -10.89 6.09 -10.48
CA THR A 23 -11.45 5.22 -11.52
C THR A 23 -12.77 5.82 -12.02
N PRO A 24 -13.37 5.30 -13.10
CA PRO A 24 -14.71 5.70 -13.52
C PRO A 24 -15.77 5.55 -12.42
N ASP A 25 -15.60 4.57 -11.53
CA ASP A 25 -16.55 4.26 -10.45
C ASP A 25 -16.36 5.14 -9.20
N GLY A 26 -15.26 5.89 -9.13
CA GLY A 26 -14.98 6.80 -8.02
C GLY A 26 -13.52 6.86 -7.57
N LYS A 27 -13.32 7.58 -6.47
CA LYS A 27 -12.02 7.70 -5.80
C LYS A 27 -11.87 6.58 -4.78
N PHE A 28 -10.81 5.81 -4.90
CA PHE A 28 -10.49 4.70 -4.01
C PHE A 28 -9.13 4.95 -3.35
N SER A 29 -8.86 4.18 -2.30
CA SER A 29 -7.57 4.21 -1.64
C SER A 29 -7.12 2.81 -1.27
N THR A 30 -5.80 2.64 -1.20
CA THR A 30 -5.13 1.47 -0.65
C THR A 30 -3.95 1.90 0.20
N TYR A 31 -3.32 0.97 0.91
CA TYR A 31 -2.19 1.26 1.77
C TYR A 31 -1.01 0.34 1.46
N ILE A 32 0.19 0.90 1.50
CA ILE A 32 1.45 0.16 1.39
C ILE A 32 2.38 0.51 2.54
N TYR A 33 3.26 -0.41 2.90
CA TYR A 33 4.38 -0.12 3.78
C TYR A 33 5.63 0.22 2.96
N ALA A 34 6.34 1.27 3.36
CA ALA A 34 7.63 1.67 2.78
C ALA A 34 8.52 2.35 3.83
N LEU A 35 9.79 2.62 3.49
CA LEU A 35 10.77 3.22 4.42
C LEU A 35 10.57 4.75 4.54
N ASP A 36 10.31 5.38 3.40
CA ASP A 36 10.09 6.80 3.21
C ASP A 36 9.22 7.01 1.95
N ALA A 37 8.99 8.29 1.59
CA ALA A 37 8.13 8.64 0.47
C ALA A 37 8.71 8.25 -0.89
N GLU A 38 10.04 8.29 -1.06
CA GLU A 38 10.70 7.89 -2.29
C GLU A 38 10.56 6.38 -2.51
N HIS A 39 10.86 5.57 -1.48
CA HIS A 39 10.63 4.14 -1.54
C HIS A 39 9.14 3.80 -1.74
N ALA A 40 8.21 4.57 -1.15
CA ALA A 40 6.78 4.39 -1.40
C ALA A 40 6.42 4.59 -2.88
N SER A 41 7.06 5.54 -3.57
CA SER A 41 6.85 5.76 -5.01
C SER A 41 7.29 4.56 -5.85
N TYR A 42 8.45 3.97 -5.54
CA TYR A 42 8.93 2.77 -6.25
C TYR A 42 8.02 1.57 -6.01
N ARG A 43 7.57 1.37 -4.77
CA ARG A 43 6.62 0.31 -4.41
C ARG A 43 5.26 0.47 -5.12
N LEU A 44 4.81 1.71 -5.34
CA LEU A 44 3.61 1.98 -6.12
C LEU A 44 3.79 1.57 -7.59
N GLU A 45 4.94 1.87 -8.21
CA GLU A 45 5.21 1.44 -9.59
C GLU A 45 5.30 -0.09 -9.69
N GLU A 46 5.96 -0.76 -8.75
CA GLU A 46 5.96 -2.23 -8.66
C GLU A 46 4.55 -2.80 -8.53
N LEU A 47 3.71 -2.20 -7.68
CA LEU A 47 2.33 -2.63 -7.45
C LEU A 47 1.51 -2.51 -8.74
N LYS A 48 1.61 -1.41 -9.48
CA LYS A 48 0.93 -1.24 -10.77
C LYS A 48 1.29 -2.31 -11.79
N LEU A 49 2.53 -2.81 -11.75
CA LEU A 49 3.05 -3.79 -12.71
C LEU A 49 2.76 -5.24 -12.33
N THR A 50 2.67 -5.53 -11.03
CA THR A 50 2.73 -6.92 -10.54
C THR A 50 1.52 -7.36 -9.73
N ALA A 51 0.65 -6.43 -9.31
CA ALA A 51 -0.50 -6.76 -8.49
C ALA A 51 -1.50 -7.66 -9.25
N VAL A 52 -2.00 -8.66 -8.54
CA VAL A 52 -3.06 -9.56 -9.01
C VAL A 52 -4.15 -9.64 -7.95
N VAL A 53 -5.37 -9.96 -8.37
CA VAL A 53 -6.47 -10.23 -7.43
C VAL A 53 -6.22 -11.58 -6.77
N PHE A 54 -6.05 -11.58 -5.45
CA PHE A 54 -5.86 -12.82 -4.68
C PHE A 54 -7.19 -13.43 -4.21
N GLY A 55 -8.18 -12.59 -3.88
CA GLY A 55 -9.49 -13.01 -3.40
C GLY A 55 -10.30 -11.83 -2.86
N GLU A 56 -11.50 -12.13 -2.38
CA GLU A 56 -12.37 -11.17 -1.69
C GLU A 56 -12.00 -11.12 -0.20
N VAL A 57 -11.91 -9.91 0.34
CA VAL A 57 -11.80 -9.71 1.79
C VAL A 57 -13.22 -9.57 2.32
N ALA A 58 -13.75 -10.62 2.94
CA ALA A 58 -15.01 -10.53 3.68
C ALA A 58 -14.78 -9.86 5.04
N ASP A 59 -15.76 -9.07 5.49
CA ASP A 59 -15.80 -8.46 6.83
C ASP A 59 -16.05 -9.49 7.94
#